data_AF-A0A2D6MD20-F1
#
_entry.id   AF-A0A2D6MD20-F1
#
_cell.length_a   1.000
_cell.length_b   1.000
_cell.length_c   1.000
_cell.angle_alpha   90.00
_cell.angle_beta   90.00
_cell.angle_gamma   90.00
#
_symmetry.space_group_name_H-M   'P 1'
#
loop_
_entity.id
_entity.type
_entity.pdbx_description
1 polymer ?
#
loop_
_entity_poly.entity_id
_entity_poly.type
_entity_poly.pdbx_seq_one_letter_code
_entity_poly.pdbx_strand_id
1 'polypeptide(L)'
;MDTFLFPQGPDGKPPQVQRKNVLLDATIRDFSGGWNVVDNDLNLDTKFSKLLENMQRSIDGSNSVRPGTRLFADTEDYLDEIINCEYFNNFIVCVGANGKLVKIDSSGIVTEIWNDNLAGALPGAPSGWATTVFASFAQFNGSLIVCNGVNKPLIIDTSMNVTFLQDLADKTNTNTPIARFVVAHGRYLVMAGSLDDGLEDRLFISATDVGGTWVGDSAPNDA
;
A
#
# COMPACT_ATOMS: atom_id res chain seq x y z
N MET A 1 -17.71 -59.53 49.35
CA MET A 1 -17.18 -58.15 49.19
C MET A 1 -16.12 -57.97 50.23
N ASP A 2 -14.94 -57.57 49.76
CA ASP A 2 -13.65 -57.83 50.38
C ASP A 2 -13.38 -57.05 51.67
N THR A 3 -13.06 -57.81 52.71
CA THR A 3 -12.43 -57.33 53.94
C THR A 3 -10.97 -56.98 53.66
N PHE A 4 -10.67 -55.68 53.57
CA PHE A 4 -9.32 -55.15 53.62
C PHE A 4 -8.74 -55.33 55.03
N LEU A 5 -7.96 -56.40 55.21
CA LEU A 5 -7.14 -56.67 56.38
C LEU A 5 -5.86 -55.83 56.28
N PHE A 6 -5.71 -54.82 57.14
CA PHE A 6 -4.41 -54.21 57.38
C PHE A 6 -3.59 -55.14 58.29
N PRO A 7 -2.32 -55.44 57.96
CA PRO A 7 -1.48 -56.23 58.84
C PRO A 7 -1.21 -55.43 60.13
N GLN A 8 -1.77 -55.91 61.23
CA GLN A 8 -1.41 -55.43 62.56
C GLN A 8 -0.05 -56.02 62.94
N GLY A 9 0.85 -55.19 63.47
CA GLY A 9 2.09 -55.68 64.07
C GLY A 9 1.81 -56.64 65.25
N PRO A 10 2.81 -57.40 65.70
CA PRO A 10 2.64 -58.51 66.66
C PRO A 10 1.94 -58.14 67.99
N ASP A 11 1.84 -56.85 68.33
CA ASP A 11 1.17 -56.35 69.54
C ASP A 11 -0.07 -55.46 69.28
N GLY A 12 -0.63 -55.46 68.07
CA GLY A 12 -1.87 -54.72 67.77
C GLY A 12 -1.76 -53.19 67.80
N LYS A 13 -0.54 -52.62 67.88
CA LYS A 13 -0.29 -51.17 67.85
C LYS A 13 0.03 -50.70 66.43
N PRO A 14 -0.52 -49.56 65.97
CA PRO A 14 -0.16 -48.99 64.68
C PRO A 14 1.32 -48.59 64.68
N PRO A 15 2.06 -48.78 63.56
CA PRO A 15 3.47 -48.44 63.50
C PRO A 15 3.66 -46.94 63.74
N GLN A 16 4.38 -46.57 64.81
CA GLN A 16 4.79 -45.18 65.02
C GLN A 16 5.81 -44.81 63.95
N VAL A 17 5.38 -43.97 63.00
CA VAL A 17 6.27 -43.37 62.01
C VAL A 17 7.26 -42.45 62.74
N GLN A 18 8.48 -42.93 62.95
CA GLN A 18 9.58 -42.06 63.37
C GLN A 18 9.92 -41.10 62.24
N ARG A 19 9.37 -39.88 62.30
CA ARG A 19 9.79 -38.78 61.42
C ARG A 19 11.19 -38.35 61.85
N LYS A 20 12.22 -38.95 61.26
CA LYS A 20 13.55 -38.33 61.22
C LYS A 20 13.42 -37.06 60.38
N ASN A 21 13.67 -35.90 60.99
CA ASN A 21 13.93 -34.66 60.27
C ASN A 21 15.27 -34.82 59.54
N VAL A 22 15.25 -35.44 58.36
CA VAL A 22 16.38 -35.37 57.44
C VAL A 22 16.22 -34.05 56.69
N LEU A 23 17.11 -33.10 57.00
CA LEU A 23 17.29 -31.91 56.17
C LEU A 23 17.73 -32.41 54.79
N LEU A 24 16.85 -32.24 53.80
CA LEU A 24 17.21 -32.47 52.40
C LEU A 24 18.02 -31.27 51.94
N ASP A 25 19.21 -31.52 51.40
CA ASP A 25 20.01 -30.48 50.75
C ASP A 25 19.26 -29.99 49.51
N ALA A 26 18.62 -28.83 49.64
CA ALA A 26 18.05 -28.10 48.51
C ALA A 26 19.15 -27.22 47.94
N THR A 27 19.69 -27.58 46.78
CA THR A 27 20.52 -26.66 46.00
C THR A 27 19.61 -25.59 45.41
N ILE A 28 19.61 -24.42 46.05
CA ILE A 28 19.03 -23.20 45.46
C ILE A 28 19.87 -22.90 44.23
N ARG A 29 19.29 -23.08 43.03
CA ARG A 29 19.91 -22.57 41.81
C ARG A 29 19.90 -21.06 41.92
N ASP A 30 21.09 -20.51 42.00
CA ASP A 30 21.31 -19.08 42.02
C ASP A 30 20.80 -18.45 40.71
N PHE A 31 19.82 -17.56 40.83
CA PHE A 31 19.33 -16.76 39.71
C PHE A 31 20.12 -15.45 39.56
N SER A 32 21.20 -15.25 40.31
CA SER A 32 22.13 -14.12 40.13
C SER A 32 23.06 -14.29 38.94
N GLY A 33 22.94 -15.40 38.19
CA GLY A 33 23.48 -15.55 36.83
C GLY A 33 22.81 -14.51 35.94
N GLY A 34 23.33 -13.30 36.03
CA GLY A 34 22.71 -12.07 35.60
C GLY A 34 22.19 -12.15 34.18
N TRP A 35 21.15 -11.36 33.93
CA TRP A 35 20.76 -10.96 32.59
C TRP A 35 22.04 -10.69 31.80
N ASN A 36 22.35 -11.56 30.84
CA ASN A 36 23.53 -11.36 30.02
C ASN A 36 23.19 -10.20 29.08
N VAL A 37 23.46 -8.97 29.54
CA VAL A 37 23.20 -7.73 28.78
C VAL A 37 24.05 -7.65 27.51
N VAL A 38 24.94 -8.62 27.31
CA VAL A 38 25.85 -8.75 26.16
C VAL A 38 25.23 -9.60 25.05
N ASP A 39 24.24 -10.45 25.35
CA ASP A 39 23.56 -11.23 24.32
C ASP A 39 22.55 -10.36 23.60
N ASN A 40 22.77 -10.17 22.30
CA ASN A 40 21.85 -9.47 21.41
C ASN A 40 20.48 -10.17 21.43
N ASP A 41 19.38 -9.43 21.47
CA ASP A 41 18.01 -9.97 21.47
C ASP A 41 17.71 -10.91 20.29
N LEU A 42 18.50 -10.80 19.22
CA LEU A 42 18.51 -11.73 18.08
C LEU A 42 18.92 -13.17 18.45
N ASN A 43 19.74 -13.35 19.48
CA ASN A 43 20.28 -14.63 19.93
C ASN A 43 19.50 -15.22 21.12
N LEU A 44 18.52 -14.50 21.65
CA LEU A 44 17.70 -14.97 22.77
C LEU A 44 16.60 -15.92 22.27
N ASP A 45 16.48 -17.05 22.97
CA ASP A 45 15.42 -18.02 22.77
C ASP A 45 14.05 -17.34 22.98
N THR A 46 13.06 -17.60 22.11
CA THR A 46 11.76 -16.87 22.10
C THR A 46 10.98 -16.91 23.42
N LYS A 47 11.25 -17.89 24.30
CA LYS A 47 10.69 -17.98 25.66
C LYS A 47 11.25 -16.94 26.64
N PHE A 48 12.39 -16.32 26.33
CA PHE A 48 13.06 -15.33 27.16
C PHE A 48 12.92 -13.90 26.62
N SER A 49 12.57 -13.74 25.33
CA SER A 49 12.23 -12.44 24.76
C SER A 49 10.73 -12.16 24.89
N LYS A 50 10.37 -11.26 25.81
CA LYS A 50 8.95 -10.94 26.10
C LYS A 50 8.32 -10.02 25.07
N LEU A 51 9.11 -9.17 24.41
CA LEU A 51 8.68 -8.18 23.43
C LEU A 51 9.75 -8.08 22.34
N LEU A 52 9.37 -8.34 21.09
CA LEU A 52 10.22 -8.18 19.91
C LEU A 52 9.66 -7.00 19.09
N GLU A 53 10.31 -5.85 19.16
CA GLU A 53 9.93 -4.65 18.40
C GLU A 53 10.81 -4.51 17.15
N ASN A 54 10.22 -4.10 16.02
CA ASN A 54 10.91 -3.96 14.73
C ASN A 54 11.66 -5.22 14.28
N MET A 55 11.10 -6.40 14.56
CA MET A 55 11.65 -7.69 14.15
C MET A 55 10.76 -8.33 13.07
N GLN A 56 11.39 -9.06 12.14
CA GLN A 56 10.73 -9.93 11.18
C GLN A 56 11.13 -11.38 11.48
N ARG A 57 10.17 -12.29 11.43
CA ARG A 57 10.43 -13.72 11.46
C ARG A 57 10.42 -14.25 10.04
N SER A 58 11.53 -14.85 9.62
CA SER A 58 11.69 -15.48 8.32
C SER A 58 10.93 -16.81 8.26
N ILE A 59 10.73 -17.34 7.04
CA ILE A 59 10.02 -18.61 6.79
C ILE A 59 10.74 -19.79 7.46
N ASP A 60 12.06 -19.72 7.58
CA ASP A 60 12.90 -20.70 8.29
C ASP A 60 12.81 -20.58 9.83
N GLY A 61 12.01 -19.64 10.34
CA GLY A 61 11.84 -19.39 11.76
C GLY A 61 12.95 -18.54 12.39
N SER A 62 13.95 -18.10 11.62
CA SER A 62 14.98 -17.17 12.08
C SER A 62 14.38 -15.80 12.35
N ASN A 63 14.93 -15.10 13.34
CA ASN A 63 14.57 -13.72 13.66
C ASN A 63 15.60 -12.80 13.01
N SER A 64 15.13 -11.74 12.36
CA SER A 64 15.96 -10.67 11.80
C SER A 64 15.34 -9.31 12.14
N VAL A 65 16.14 -8.25 12.05
CA VAL A 65 15.62 -6.89 12.14
C VAL A 65 14.74 -6.64 10.91
N ARG A 66 13.53 -6.13 11.11
CA ARG A 66 12.63 -5.75 10.01
C ARG A 66 13.35 -4.75 9.11
N PRO A 67 13.35 -4.93 7.78
CA PRO A 67 13.89 -3.93 6.86
C PRO A 67 13.24 -2.57 7.15
N GLY A 68 14.06 -1.59 7.50
CA GLY A 68 13.59 -0.23 7.72
C GLY A 68 13.16 0.42 6.41
N THR A 69 12.42 1.52 6.52
CA THR A 69 12.21 2.45 5.41
C THR A 69 13.21 3.59 5.53
N ARG A 70 13.65 4.12 4.39
CA ARG A 70 14.34 5.40 4.33
C ARG A 70 13.49 6.34 3.50
N LEU A 71 13.51 7.63 3.84
CA LEU A 71 12.98 8.63 2.93
C LEU A 71 13.73 8.52 1.61
N PHE A 72 12.98 8.31 0.53
CA PHE A 72 13.54 8.19 -0.81
C PHE A 72 13.49 9.53 -1.55
N ALA A 73 12.34 10.20 -1.48
CA ALA A 73 12.10 11.49 -2.10
C ALA A 73 11.11 12.28 -1.23
N ASP A 74 11.25 13.60 -1.25
CA ASP A 74 10.39 14.53 -0.55
C ASP A 74 9.60 15.36 -1.57
N THR A 75 8.28 15.41 -1.44
CA THR A 75 7.38 16.09 -2.36
C THR A 75 6.80 17.38 -1.81
N GLU A 76 7.14 17.77 -0.58
CA GLU A 76 6.56 18.93 0.13
C GLU A 76 6.71 20.26 -0.63
N ASP A 77 7.75 20.40 -1.45
CA ASP A 77 7.95 21.59 -2.30
C ASP A 77 6.81 21.83 -3.31
N TYR A 78 6.05 20.78 -3.67
CA TYR A 78 5.06 20.82 -4.73
C TYR A 78 3.67 20.33 -4.30
N LEU A 79 3.61 19.31 -3.43
CA LEU A 79 2.39 18.61 -3.05
C LEU A 79 2.10 18.81 -1.55
N ASP A 80 0.83 19.00 -1.22
CA ASP A 80 0.38 19.11 0.17
C ASP A 80 0.31 17.72 0.83
N GLU A 81 -0.51 16.83 0.28
CA GLU A 81 -0.67 15.43 0.71
C GLU A 81 -0.68 14.54 -0.53
N ILE A 82 0.01 13.40 -0.49
CA ILE A 82 -0.01 12.42 -1.59
C ILE A 82 -1.32 11.62 -1.51
N ILE A 83 -2.15 11.76 -2.54
CA ILE A 83 -3.44 11.05 -2.65
C ILE A 83 -3.22 9.63 -3.18
N ASN A 84 -2.43 9.50 -4.24
CA ASN A 84 -2.11 8.22 -4.85
C ASN A 84 -0.84 8.34 -5.71
N CYS A 85 -0.22 7.20 -6.02
CA CYS A 85 0.97 7.12 -6.86
C CYS A 85 0.97 5.86 -7.72
N GLU A 86 1.59 5.94 -8.90
CA GLU A 86 1.75 4.82 -9.84
C GLU A 86 3.16 4.82 -10.43
N TYR A 87 3.74 3.64 -10.63
CA TYR A 87 5.01 3.49 -11.33
C TYR A 87 4.79 3.48 -12.84
N PHE A 88 5.40 4.42 -13.55
CA PHE A 88 5.29 4.53 -15.00
C PHE A 88 6.60 5.01 -15.62
N ASN A 89 7.08 4.29 -16.63
CA ASN A 89 8.23 4.67 -17.46
C ASN A 89 9.49 5.10 -16.66
N ASN A 90 9.88 4.30 -15.67
CA ASN A 90 11.02 4.55 -14.76
C ASN A 90 10.87 5.73 -13.80
N PHE A 91 9.66 6.26 -13.65
CA PHE A 91 9.32 7.26 -12.65
C PHE A 91 8.20 6.76 -11.73
N ILE A 92 8.18 7.28 -10.51
CA ILE A 92 6.97 7.25 -9.69
C ILE A 92 6.21 8.53 -9.97
N VAL A 93 4.98 8.42 -10.45
CA VAL A 93 4.08 9.56 -10.63
C VAL A 93 3.21 9.68 -9.40
N CYS A 94 3.24 10.82 -8.73
CA CYS A 94 2.44 11.10 -7.55
C CYS A 94 1.43 12.21 -7.84
N VAL A 95 0.21 12.04 -7.33
CA VAL A 95 -0.86 13.04 -7.37
C VAL A 95 -1.04 13.64 -5.98
N GLY A 96 -0.99 14.97 -5.86
CA GLY A 96 -1.23 15.67 -4.61
C GLY A 96 -2.70 16.06 -4.42
N ALA A 97 -3.08 16.28 -3.16
CA ALA A 97 -4.41 16.76 -2.78
C ALA A 97 -4.75 18.12 -3.38
N ASN A 98 -3.73 18.90 -3.71
CA ASN A 98 -3.84 20.19 -4.38
C ASN A 98 -4.08 20.09 -5.91
N GLY A 99 -4.24 18.88 -6.46
CA GLY A 99 -4.51 18.66 -7.89
C GLY A 99 -3.27 18.65 -8.78
N LYS A 100 -2.07 18.80 -8.20
CA LYS A 100 -0.81 18.79 -8.95
C LYS A 100 -0.24 17.38 -9.09
N LEU A 101 0.58 17.18 -10.12
CA LEU A 101 1.32 15.94 -10.32
C LEU A 101 2.82 16.21 -10.33
N VAL A 102 3.56 15.31 -9.71
CA VAL A 102 5.02 15.26 -9.77
C VAL A 102 5.48 13.91 -10.29
N LYS A 103 6.65 13.89 -10.92
CA LYS A 103 7.41 12.66 -11.16
C LYS A 103 8.61 12.61 -10.22
N ILE A 104 8.97 11.39 -9.83
CA ILE A 104 10.12 11.10 -8.98
C ILE A 104 11.02 10.13 -9.75
N ASP A 105 12.28 10.49 -9.94
CA ASP A 105 13.26 9.66 -10.64
C ASP A 105 13.91 8.60 -9.74
N SER A 106 14.81 7.79 -10.31
CA SER A 106 15.54 6.75 -9.58
C SER A 106 16.54 7.28 -8.54
N SER A 107 16.87 8.56 -8.60
CA SER A 107 17.74 9.25 -7.64
C SER A 107 16.96 9.93 -6.51
N GLY A 108 15.62 9.94 -6.59
CA GLY A 108 14.75 10.62 -5.64
C GLY A 108 14.53 12.12 -5.95
N ILE A 109 14.89 12.59 -7.15
CA ILE A 109 14.63 13.97 -7.57
C ILE A 109 13.16 14.10 -7.96
N VAL A 110 12.50 15.09 -7.36
CA VAL A 110 11.09 15.41 -7.62
C VAL A 110 11.00 16.55 -8.63
N THR A 111 10.16 16.37 -9.64
CA THR A 111 9.88 17.39 -10.65
C THR A 111 8.38 17.51 -10.86
N GLU A 112 7.85 18.73 -10.76
CA GLU A 112 6.45 19.02 -11.10
C GLU A 112 6.21 18.83 -12.60
N ILE A 113 5.17 18.08 -12.95
CA ILE A 113 4.79 17.77 -14.34
C ILE A 113 3.37 18.23 -14.67
N TRP A 114 2.58 18.61 -13.67
CA TRP A 114 1.26 19.18 -13.85
C TRP A 114 0.94 20.21 -12.76
N ASN A 115 0.54 21.40 -13.19
CA ASN A 115 0.06 22.48 -12.34
C ASN A 115 -0.82 23.43 -13.19
N ASP A 116 -1.38 24.47 -12.57
CA ASP A 116 -2.22 25.45 -13.27
C ASP A 116 -1.48 26.23 -14.38
N ASN A 117 -0.18 26.49 -14.22
CA ASN A 117 0.61 27.21 -15.23
C ASN A 117 0.84 26.35 -16.49
N LEU A 118 1.13 25.06 -16.30
CA LEU A 118 1.31 24.08 -17.37
C LEU A 118 -0.02 23.82 -18.08
N ALA A 119 -1.12 23.71 -17.34
CA ALA A 119 -2.46 23.63 -17.90
C ALA A 119 -2.81 24.89 -18.71
N GLY A 120 -2.55 26.07 -18.15
CA GLY A 120 -2.80 27.36 -18.80
C GLY A 120 -1.94 27.62 -20.04
N ALA A 121 -0.82 26.91 -20.19
CA ALA A 121 0.02 26.95 -21.39
C ALA A 121 -0.52 26.09 -22.56
N LEU A 122 -1.52 25.23 -22.29
CA LEU A 122 -2.16 24.44 -23.34
C LEU A 122 -3.12 25.29 -24.19
N PRO A 123 -3.40 24.88 -25.44
CA PRO A 123 -4.41 25.54 -26.27
C PRO A 123 -5.76 25.66 -25.54
N GLY A 124 -6.32 26.88 -25.53
CA GLY A 124 -7.55 27.18 -24.81
C GLY A 124 -7.34 27.66 -23.36
N ALA A 125 -6.10 27.70 -22.88
CA ALA A 125 -5.72 28.12 -21.53
C ALA A 125 -6.61 27.52 -20.42
N PRO A 126 -6.81 26.19 -20.40
CA PRO A 126 -7.62 25.55 -19.39
C PRO A 126 -7.01 25.70 -17.99
N SER A 127 -7.86 25.69 -16.98
CA SER A 127 -7.41 25.57 -15.59
C SER A 127 -6.83 24.16 -15.34
N GLY A 128 -5.91 24.06 -14.38
CA GLY A 128 -5.43 22.77 -13.91
C GLY A 128 -6.52 21.98 -13.19
N TRP A 129 -6.10 20.87 -12.60
CA TRP A 129 -6.99 20.10 -11.75
C TRP A 129 -7.28 20.86 -10.46
N ALA A 130 -8.53 20.79 -10.02
CA ALA A 130 -8.91 21.30 -8.71
C ALA A 130 -8.33 20.40 -7.61
N THR A 131 -8.48 20.83 -6.37
CA THR A 131 -8.17 19.99 -5.20
C THR A 131 -8.88 18.65 -5.32
N THR A 132 -8.14 17.57 -5.09
CA THR A 132 -8.63 16.21 -5.25
C THR A 132 -8.46 15.39 -3.98
N VAL A 133 -9.42 14.51 -3.73
CA VAL A 133 -9.39 13.52 -2.63
C VAL A 133 -9.15 12.10 -3.15
N PHE A 134 -9.08 11.94 -4.46
CA PHE A 134 -9.00 10.64 -5.11
C PHE A 134 -8.26 10.72 -6.44
N ALA A 135 -7.45 9.71 -6.73
CA ALA A 135 -6.87 9.53 -8.05
C ALA A 135 -6.82 8.04 -8.38
N SER A 136 -7.17 7.69 -9.62
CA SER A 136 -6.98 6.35 -10.18
C SER A 136 -6.12 6.41 -11.44
N PHE A 137 -5.48 5.30 -11.73
CA PHE A 137 -4.48 5.17 -12.78
C PHE A 137 -4.78 3.97 -13.69
N ALA A 138 -4.51 4.13 -14.98
CA ALA A 138 -4.48 3.02 -15.91
C ALA A 138 -3.36 3.23 -16.93
N GLN A 139 -2.55 2.20 -17.14
CA GLN A 139 -1.56 2.18 -18.20
C GLN A 139 -2.17 1.56 -19.45
N PHE A 140 -2.22 2.30 -20.55
CA PHE A 140 -2.81 1.86 -21.81
C PHE A 140 -2.04 2.42 -23.00
N ASN A 141 -1.69 1.55 -23.95
CA ASN A 141 -0.94 1.91 -25.17
C ASN A 141 0.28 2.81 -24.94
N GLY A 142 1.07 2.49 -23.91
CA GLY A 142 2.31 3.21 -23.60
C GLY A 142 2.11 4.59 -22.98
N SER A 143 0.89 4.92 -22.56
CA SER A 143 0.57 6.15 -21.82
C SER A 143 -0.03 5.80 -20.46
N LEU A 144 0.09 6.72 -19.51
CA LEU A 144 -0.56 6.63 -18.21
C LEU A 144 -1.75 7.59 -18.18
N ILE A 145 -2.95 7.06 -17.95
CA ILE A 145 -4.17 7.84 -17.80
C ILE A 145 -4.46 8.02 -16.32
N VAL A 146 -4.79 9.24 -15.92
CA VAL A 146 -5.10 9.61 -14.53
C VAL A 146 -6.49 10.22 -14.45
N CYS A 147 -7.29 9.75 -13.50
CA CYS A 147 -8.67 10.19 -13.29
C CYS A 147 -8.88 10.59 -11.83
N ASN A 148 -9.57 11.71 -11.57
CA ASN A 148 -9.92 12.16 -10.22
C ASN A 148 -11.44 12.23 -9.95
N GLY A 149 -12.26 12.04 -10.99
CA GLY A 149 -13.72 12.11 -10.91
C GLY A 149 -14.33 13.50 -10.84
N VAL A 150 -13.53 14.56 -10.84
CA VAL A 150 -14.01 15.96 -10.78
C VAL A 150 -13.63 16.73 -12.04
N ASN A 151 -12.42 16.51 -12.53
CA ASN A 151 -11.87 17.18 -13.70
C ASN A 151 -11.75 16.20 -14.87
N LYS A 152 -11.55 16.75 -16.07
CA LYS A 152 -11.25 15.95 -17.26
C LYS A 152 -9.97 15.11 -17.02
N PRO A 153 -9.95 13.83 -17.41
CA PRO A 153 -8.79 12.95 -17.22
C PRO A 153 -7.51 13.52 -17.82
N LEU A 154 -6.37 13.16 -17.25
CA LEU A 154 -5.05 13.49 -17.78
C LEU A 154 -4.44 12.28 -18.47
N ILE A 155 -3.60 12.54 -19.45
CA ILE A 155 -2.75 11.55 -20.11
C ILE A 155 -1.29 11.98 -19.97
N ILE A 156 -0.44 11.01 -19.64
CA ILE A 156 1.00 11.17 -19.48
C ILE A 156 1.70 10.29 -20.51
N ASP A 157 2.50 10.90 -21.37
CA ASP A 157 3.28 10.19 -22.38
C ASP A 157 4.60 9.62 -21.83
N THR A 158 5.33 8.85 -22.65
CA THR A 158 6.65 8.30 -22.30
C THR A 158 7.75 9.36 -22.18
N SER A 159 7.48 10.62 -22.52
CA SER A 159 8.39 11.74 -22.27
C SER A 159 8.04 12.48 -20.98
N MET A 160 7.03 12.00 -20.24
CA MET A 160 6.47 12.60 -19.03
C MET A 160 5.84 13.97 -19.27
N ASN A 161 5.35 14.23 -20.47
CA ASN A 161 4.48 15.37 -20.75
C ASN A 161 3.06 15.02 -20.33
N VAL A 162 2.38 15.97 -19.70
CA VAL A 162 1.01 15.81 -19.22
C VAL A 162 0.10 16.73 -20.01
N THR A 163 -0.97 16.17 -20.58
CA THR A 163 -2.06 16.92 -21.20
C THR A 163 -3.40 16.37 -20.74
N PHE A 164 -4.49 17.06 -21.05
CA PHE A 164 -5.81 16.45 -20.95
C PHE A 164 -5.95 15.28 -21.93
N LEU A 165 -6.63 14.23 -21.51
CA LEU A 165 -7.03 13.15 -22.39
C LEU A 165 -7.99 13.71 -23.43
N GLN A 166 -7.66 13.50 -24.70
CA GLN A 166 -8.39 14.00 -25.87
C GLN A 166 -8.60 12.86 -26.85
N ASP A 167 -9.64 12.98 -27.67
CA ASP A 167 -9.82 12.16 -28.84
C ASP A 167 -8.65 12.36 -29.83
N LEU A 168 -8.21 11.28 -30.48
CA LEU A 168 -7.08 11.33 -31.41
C LEU A 168 -7.42 11.99 -32.75
N ALA A 169 -8.67 11.90 -33.21
CA ALA A 169 -9.06 12.42 -34.51
C ALA A 169 -9.22 13.94 -34.46
N ASP A 170 -10.06 14.41 -33.53
CA ASP A 170 -10.45 15.82 -33.47
C ASP A 170 -9.60 16.63 -32.48
N LYS A 171 -8.81 15.96 -31.63
CA LYS A 171 -8.03 16.59 -30.55
C LYS A 171 -8.89 17.40 -29.58
N THR A 172 -10.15 17.00 -29.43
CA THR A 172 -11.07 17.58 -28.45
C THR A 172 -11.27 16.62 -27.30
N ASN A 173 -11.61 17.14 -26.12
CA ASN A 173 -11.96 16.35 -24.95
C ASN A 173 -13.45 16.50 -24.58
N THR A 174 -14.27 16.92 -25.55
CA THR A 174 -15.69 17.22 -25.33
C THR A 174 -16.41 15.98 -24.81
N ASN A 175 -16.27 14.86 -25.50
CA ASN A 175 -16.92 13.59 -25.15
C ASN A 175 -16.10 12.74 -24.18
N THR A 176 -14.87 13.14 -23.84
CA THR A 176 -14.07 12.44 -22.84
C THR A 176 -14.78 12.46 -21.49
N PRO A 177 -15.11 11.31 -20.90
CA PRO A 177 -15.90 11.26 -19.68
C PRO A 177 -15.10 11.77 -18.49
N ILE A 178 -15.80 12.39 -17.54
CA ILE A 178 -15.27 12.67 -16.20
C ILE A 178 -15.63 11.45 -15.35
N ALA A 179 -14.63 10.72 -14.88
CA ALA A 179 -14.82 9.46 -14.17
C ALA A 179 -13.86 9.36 -13.00
N ARG A 180 -14.29 8.64 -11.95
CA ARG A 180 -13.44 8.36 -10.79
C ARG A 180 -12.50 7.21 -11.10
N PHE A 181 -13.02 6.10 -11.60
CA PHE A 181 -12.27 4.87 -11.79
C PHE A 181 -11.87 4.72 -13.25
N VAL A 182 -10.62 4.31 -13.48
CA VAL A 182 -10.10 3.96 -14.79
C VAL A 182 -9.35 2.63 -14.71
N VAL A 183 -9.56 1.78 -15.71
CA VAL A 183 -8.85 0.51 -15.86
C VAL A 183 -8.63 0.20 -17.33
N ALA A 184 -7.45 -0.32 -17.66
CA ALA A 184 -7.18 -0.89 -18.96
C ALA A 184 -7.53 -2.38 -18.93
N HIS A 185 -8.36 -2.84 -19.87
CA HIS A 185 -8.71 -4.26 -19.98
C HIS A 185 -8.74 -4.72 -21.45
N GLY A 186 -7.91 -5.70 -21.78
CA GLY A 186 -7.75 -6.17 -23.15
C GLY A 186 -7.26 -5.05 -24.06
N ARG A 187 -8.07 -4.68 -25.04
CA ARG A 187 -7.80 -3.62 -26.03
C ARG A 187 -8.63 -2.36 -25.77
N TYR A 188 -9.16 -2.19 -24.56
CA TYR A 188 -10.08 -1.11 -24.22
C TYR A 188 -9.61 -0.38 -22.96
N LEU A 189 -9.88 0.92 -22.94
CA LEU A 189 -9.86 1.71 -21.72
C LEU A 189 -11.28 1.81 -21.19
N VAL A 190 -11.46 1.50 -19.92
CA VAL A 190 -12.76 1.48 -19.26
C VAL A 190 -12.76 2.48 -18.12
N MET A 191 -13.77 3.35 -18.11
CA MET A 191 -13.96 4.39 -17.10
C MET A 191 -15.34 4.29 -16.46
N ALA A 192 -15.43 4.55 -15.16
CA ALA A 192 -16.67 4.45 -14.40
C ALA A 192 -16.74 5.43 -13.23
N GLY A 193 -17.94 5.60 -12.68
CA GLY A 193 -18.18 6.43 -11.50
C GLY A 193 -18.07 7.92 -11.83
N SER A 194 -18.81 8.37 -12.85
CA SER A 194 -19.05 9.80 -13.04
C SER A 194 -19.81 10.37 -11.85
N LEU A 195 -19.55 11.64 -11.53
CA LEU A 195 -20.27 12.39 -10.50
C LEU A 195 -21.36 13.29 -11.11
N ASP A 196 -21.56 13.23 -12.42
CA ASP A 196 -22.63 13.95 -13.10
C ASP A 196 -23.97 13.23 -12.89
N ASP A 197 -25.01 14.02 -12.61
CA ASP A 197 -26.37 13.53 -12.33
C ASP A 197 -26.90 12.66 -13.50
N GLY A 198 -27.25 11.41 -13.19
CA GLY A 198 -27.77 10.43 -14.15
C GLY A 198 -26.70 9.68 -14.96
N LEU A 199 -25.40 9.88 -14.67
CA LEU A 199 -24.28 9.14 -15.26
C LEU A 199 -23.55 8.23 -14.26
N GLU A 200 -24.02 8.14 -13.01
CA GLU A 200 -23.32 7.45 -11.92
C GLU A 200 -23.18 5.94 -12.18
N ASP A 201 -24.21 5.34 -12.79
CA ASP A 201 -24.28 3.91 -13.12
C ASP A 201 -23.74 3.58 -14.52
N ARG A 202 -23.15 4.55 -15.22
CA ARG A 202 -22.64 4.34 -16.59
C ARG A 202 -21.20 3.86 -16.60
N LEU A 203 -20.97 2.88 -17.47
CA LEU A 203 -19.65 2.41 -17.86
C LEU A 203 -19.29 3.04 -19.20
N PHE A 204 -18.17 3.75 -19.25
CA PHE A 204 -17.62 4.29 -20.49
C PHE A 204 -16.54 3.34 -20.97
N ILE A 205 -16.67 2.87 -22.21
CA ILE A 205 -15.69 1.99 -22.86
C ILE A 205 -15.19 2.74 -24.09
N SER A 206 -13.87 2.84 -24.22
CA SER A 206 -13.27 3.51 -25.36
C SER A 206 -13.34 2.66 -26.63
N ALA A 207 -13.06 3.26 -27.79
CA ALA A 207 -12.84 2.50 -29.02
C ALA A 207 -11.63 1.56 -28.88
N THR A 208 -11.63 0.49 -29.69
CA THR A 208 -10.56 -0.54 -29.65
C THR A 208 -9.20 0.08 -29.94
N ASP A 209 -8.19 -0.25 -29.12
CA ASP A 209 -6.81 0.25 -29.16
C ASP A 209 -6.66 1.77 -29.06
N VAL A 210 -7.67 2.46 -28.53
CA VAL A 210 -7.62 3.91 -28.38
C VAL A 210 -8.04 4.29 -26.97
N GLY A 211 -7.21 5.06 -26.27
CA GLY A 211 -7.48 5.49 -24.90
C GLY A 211 -8.34 6.75 -24.80
N GLY A 212 -8.55 7.47 -25.90
CA GLY A 212 -9.14 8.82 -25.90
C GLY A 212 -10.45 8.97 -26.67
N THR A 213 -10.90 7.94 -27.38
CA THR A 213 -12.07 8.01 -28.26
C THR A 213 -13.26 7.27 -27.65
N TRP A 214 -14.39 7.95 -27.63
CA TRP A 214 -15.61 7.58 -26.92
C TRP A 214 -16.84 7.70 -27.82
N VAL A 215 -17.97 7.19 -27.33
CA VAL A 215 -19.25 7.27 -28.04
C VAL A 215 -19.59 8.74 -28.32
N GLY A 216 -19.81 9.08 -29.60
CA GLY A 216 -20.13 10.44 -30.06
C GLY A 216 -18.95 11.24 -30.63
N ASP A 217 -17.73 10.69 -30.61
CA ASP A 217 -16.58 11.26 -31.31
C ASP A 217 -16.68 11.05 -32.84
N SER A 218 -15.97 11.88 -33.60
CA SER A 218 -15.99 11.80 -35.06
C SER A 218 -15.27 10.55 -35.58
N ALA A 219 -15.68 10.09 -36.77
CA ALA A 219 -14.97 9.06 -37.53
C ALA A 219 -13.48 9.41 -37.71
N PRO A 220 -12.55 8.45 -37.73
CA PRO A 220 -12.74 7.04 -38.12
C PRO A 220 -12.90 6.02 -36.99
N ASN A 221 -12.91 6.46 -35.72
CA ASN A 221 -12.88 5.58 -34.55
C ASN A 221 -14.19 5.67 -33.75
N ASP A 222 -15.35 5.48 -34.37
CA ASP A 222 -16.62 5.44 -33.64
C ASP A 222 -16.61 4.26 -32.64
N ALA A 223 -16.74 4.58 -31.35
CA ALA A 223 -16.79 3.61 -30.25
C ALA A 223 -18.12 2.86 -30.20
#